data_AF-A0A5T1VRK4-F1
#
_entry.id   AF-A0A5T1VRK4-F1
#
_cell.length_a   1.000
_cell.length_b   1.000
_cell.length_c   1.000
_cell.angle_alpha   90.00
_cell.angle_beta   90.00
_cell.angle_gamma   90.00
#
_symmetry.space_group_name_H-M   'P 1'
#
loop_
_entity.id
_entity.type
_entity.pdbx_description
1 polymer ?
#
loop_
_entity_poly.entity_id
_entity_poly.type
_entity_poly.pdbx_seq_one_letter_code
_entity_poly.pdbx_strand_id
1 'polypeptide(L)'
;MLKNITNFKELIEEYQIKIPIIQRDYAQGRIEASIIRDKFLDNILVHLNNNKEMCLDFIYGSVKNDVFLPLDGQQRLTTIFLLYWYSGKKEDKEIDFLKKFTYETRASSREFCQKLIQEEFNTFEDSDKLSEKIKNSSWFLYFWDNDPTIKSMLAMIDDIHKKFNNEEFFDKLELLKFHFIKLENFNLDDDLY
;
A
#
# COMPACT_ATOMS: atom_id res chain seq x y z
N MET A 1 -2.21 -25.70 6.52
CA MET A 1 -1.74 -24.33 6.22
C MET A 1 -0.23 -24.36 6.05
N LEU A 2 0.26 -24.07 4.84
CA LEU A 2 1.68 -23.79 4.62
C LEU A 2 1.94 -22.36 5.06
N LYS A 3 2.79 -22.17 6.09
CA LYS A 3 3.22 -20.87 6.60
C LYS A 3 4.54 -20.52 5.91
N ASN A 4 4.54 -19.49 5.08
CA ASN A 4 5.78 -18.96 4.49
C ASN A 4 6.07 -17.56 5.06
N ILE A 5 7.33 -17.28 5.38
CA ILE A 5 7.77 -15.91 5.67
C ILE A 5 8.10 -15.29 4.31
N THR A 6 7.48 -14.15 4.01
CA THR A 6 7.66 -13.45 2.72
C THR A 6 7.64 -11.95 2.96
N ASN A 7 7.94 -11.17 1.92
CA ASN A 7 7.70 -9.73 1.89
C ASN A 7 6.70 -9.33 0.79
N PHE A 8 6.37 -8.04 0.72
CA PHE A 8 5.40 -7.52 -0.24
C PHE A 8 5.83 -7.72 -1.70
N LYS A 9 7.11 -7.51 -2.02
CA LYS A 9 7.64 -7.61 -3.38
C LYS A 9 7.58 -9.05 -3.89
N GLU A 10 8.00 -10.01 -3.06
CA GLU A 10 7.83 -11.44 -3.36
C GLU A 10 6.36 -11.81 -3.56
N LEU A 11 5.47 -11.33 -2.68
CA LEU A 11 4.03 -11.64 -2.75
C LEU A 11 3.38 -11.08 -4.03
N ILE A 12 3.67 -9.83 -4.38
CA ILE A 12 3.08 -9.16 -5.55
C ILE A 12 3.71 -9.63 -6.87
N GLU A 13 4.96 -10.10 -6.85
CA GLU A 13 5.57 -10.75 -8.00
C GLU A 13 4.90 -12.10 -8.28
N GLU A 14 4.59 -12.88 -7.23
CA GLU A 14 3.90 -14.17 -7.32
C GLU A 14 2.41 -14.01 -7.65
N TYR A 15 1.71 -13.01 -7.10
CA TYR A 15 0.26 -12.86 -7.20
C TYR A 15 -0.22 -11.47 -7.61
N GLN A 16 -1.34 -11.40 -8.32
CA GLN A 16 -2.16 -10.19 -8.35
C GLN A 16 -2.86 -10.01 -7.00
N ILE A 17 -2.64 -8.88 -6.32
CA ILE A 17 -3.29 -8.57 -5.05
C ILE A 17 -4.55 -7.73 -5.33
N LYS A 18 -5.73 -8.23 -4.95
CA LYS A 18 -6.99 -7.46 -5.04
C LYS A 18 -7.63 -7.25 -3.68
N ILE A 19 -7.70 -6.01 -3.21
CA ILE A 19 -8.36 -5.67 -1.95
C ILE A 19 -9.89 -5.82 -2.11
N PRO A 20 -10.56 -6.72 -1.36
CA PRO A 20 -11.97 -7.07 -1.58
C PRO A 20 -12.97 -6.05 -0.99
N ILE A 21 -14.23 -6.15 -1.41
CA ILE A 21 -15.34 -5.20 -1.16
C ILE A 21 -15.75 -5.08 0.31
N ILE A 22 -15.81 -6.21 1.01
CA ILE A 22 -16.39 -6.33 2.38
C ILE A 22 -15.58 -5.53 3.41
N GLN A 23 -14.48 -4.94 2.97
CA GLN A 23 -13.59 -4.19 3.81
C GLN A 23 -13.79 -2.70 3.65
N ARG A 24 -13.86 -2.08 4.83
CA ARG A 24 -13.97 -0.63 5.01
C ARG A 24 -12.85 0.09 4.26
N ASP A 25 -13.03 1.39 4.09
CA ASP A 25 -12.00 2.32 3.60
C ASP A 25 -10.62 2.03 4.20
N TYR A 26 -9.59 2.55 3.55
CA TYR A 26 -8.24 2.54 4.09
C TYR A 26 -8.13 3.34 5.41
N ALA A 27 -8.59 2.73 6.51
CA ALA A 27 -8.79 3.34 7.81
C ALA A 27 -7.49 3.81 8.47
N GLN A 28 -6.37 3.11 8.22
CA GLN A 28 -5.07 3.48 8.76
C GLN A 28 -4.58 4.83 8.21
N GLY A 29 -4.98 5.19 6.99
CA GLY A 29 -4.64 6.47 6.38
C GLY A 29 -5.57 7.63 6.77
N ARG A 30 -6.66 7.38 7.50
CA ARG A 30 -7.62 8.44 7.87
C ARG A 30 -6.97 9.53 8.72
N ILE A 31 -7.46 10.76 8.61
CA ILE A 31 -6.95 11.90 9.37
C ILE A 31 -7.01 11.61 10.88
N GLU A 32 -8.10 11.01 11.34
CA GLU A 32 -8.34 10.67 12.75
C GLU A 32 -7.45 9.53 13.26
N ALA A 33 -6.82 8.77 12.37
CA ALA A 33 -5.93 7.66 12.70
C ALA A 33 -4.45 8.10 12.81
N SER A 34 -4.17 9.41 12.89
CA SER A 34 -2.80 9.96 12.90
C SER A 34 -1.88 9.28 13.91
N ILE A 35 -2.33 9.08 15.17
CA ILE A 35 -1.53 8.44 16.22
C ILE A 35 -1.13 7.01 15.83
N ILE A 36 -2.04 6.24 15.21
CA ILE A 36 -1.79 4.85 14.82
C ILE A 36 -0.84 4.82 13.62
N ARG A 37 -1.10 5.69 12.63
CA ARG A 37 -0.25 5.85 11.44
C ARG A 37 1.16 6.28 11.81
N ASP A 38 1.31 7.30 12.64
CA ASP A 38 2.59 7.81 13.10
C ASP A 38 3.41 6.71 13.77
N LYS A 39 2.81 6.00 14.74
CA LYS A 39 3.47 4.89 15.42
C LYS A 39 3.91 3.78 14.46
N PHE A 40 3.08 3.46 13.45
CA PHE A 40 3.42 2.44 12.48
C PHE A 40 4.59 2.86 11.59
N LEU A 41 4.55 4.09 11.07
CA LEU A 41 5.62 4.64 10.24
C LEU A 41 6.93 4.84 11.03
N ASP A 42 6.86 5.29 12.28
CA ASP A 42 8.03 5.42 13.15
C ASP A 42 8.67 4.05 13.41
N ASN A 43 7.85 3.03 13.63
CA ASN A 43 8.36 1.66 13.83
C ASN A 43 9.05 1.13 12.56
N ILE A 44 8.46 1.36 11.38
CA ILE A 44 9.10 1.04 10.10
C ILE A 44 10.43 1.77 9.98
N LEU A 45 10.45 3.09 10.14
CA LEU A 45 11.66 3.91 9.99
C LEU A 45 12.78 3.42 10.90
N VAL A 46 12.49 3.13 12.17
CA VAL A 46 13.47 2.58 13.12
C VAL A 46 14.04 1.25 12.61
N HIS A 47 13.21 0.34 12.11
CA HIS A 47 13.70 -0.95 11.59
C HIS A 47 14.57 -0.78 10.34
N LEU A 48 14.13 0.06 9.39
CA LEU A 48 14.86 0.32 8.15
C LEU A 48 16.20 0.99 8.43
N ASN A 49 16.26 1.99 9.32
CA ASN A 49 17.51 2.71 9.66
C ASN A 49 18.51 1.83 10.41
N ASN A 50 18.03 0.79 11.11
CA ASN A 50 18.89 -0.18 11.79
C ASN A 50 19.19 -1.42 10.94
N ASN A 51 18.72 -1.48 9.68
CA ASN A 51 18.79 -2.66 8.82
C ASN A 51 18.30 -3.94 9.54
N LYS A 52 17.17 -3.86 10.25
CA LYS A 52 16.55 -4.98 10.97
C LYS A 52 15.24 -5.36 10.32
N GLU A 53 15.00 -6.66 10.23
CA GLU A 53 13.70 -7.18 9.78
C GLU A 53 12.59 -6.75 10.74
N MET A 54 11.47 -6.30 10.17
CA MET A 54 10.25 -6.00 10.90
C MET A 54 9.20 -7.05 10.54
N CYS A 55 8.73 -7.80 11.54
CA CYS A 55 7.61 -8.71 11.35
C CYS A 55 6.29 -7.95 11.43
N LEU A 56 5.55 -7.92 10.33
CA LEU A 56 4.21 -7.35 10.20
C LEU A 56 3.13 -8.38 10.51
N ASP A 57 3.38 -9.33 11.41
CA ASP A 57 2.48 -10.42 11.81
C ASP A 57 1.97 -11.27 10.62
N PHE A 58 0.66 -11.51 10.55
CA PHE A 58 0.04 -12.39 9.56
C PHE A 58 -0.67 -11.62 8.46
N ILE A 59 -0.51 -12.06 7.22
CA ILE A 59 -1.33 -11.66 6.08
C ILE A 59 -1.89 -12.95 5.47
N TYR A 60 -3.21 -13.02 5.33
CA TYR A 60 -3.86 -14.26 4.93
C TYR A 60 -5.11 -14.01 4.10
N GLY A 61 -5.46 -14.98 3.27
CA GLY A 61 -6.59 -14.89 2.37
C GLY A 61 -6.62 -16.05 1.36
N SER A 62 -7.56 -15.97 0.43
CA SER A 62 -7.72 -16.97 -0.62
C SER A 62 -6.83 -16.66 -1.82
N VAL A 63 -6.37 -17.71 -2.50
CA VAL A 63 -5.63 -17.61 -3.77
C VAL A 63 -6.41 -18.40 -4.82
N LYS A 64 -6.77 -17.75 -5.93
CA LYS A 64 -7.48 -18.39 -7.06
C LYS A 64 -6.92 -17.82 -8.36
N ASN A 65 -6.45 -18.67 -9.27
CA ASN A 65 -5.90 -18.28 -10.57
C ASN A 65 -4.86 -17.14 -10.49
N ASP A 66 -3.83 -17.30 -9.65
CA ASP A 66 -2.78 -16.30 -9.39
C ASP A 66 -3.27 -14.95 -8.86
N VAL A 67 -4.51 -14.89 -8.36
CA VAL A 67 -5.07 -13.73 -7.66
C VAL A 67 -5.15 -14.03 -6.17
N PHE A 68 -4.51 -13.19 -5.37
CA PHE A 68 -4.62 -13.17 -3.93
C PHE A 68 -5.69 -12.17 -3.48
N LEU A 69 -6.68 -12.68 -2.73
CA LEU A 69 -7.75 -11.92 -2.09
C LEU A 69 -7.52 -11.92 -0.57
N PRO A 70 -6.86 -10.89 -0.01
CA PRO A 70 -6.60 -10.85 1.43
C PRO A 70 -7.91 -10.76 2.23
N LEU A 71 -8.06 -11.64 3.21
CA LEU A 71 -9.09 -11.56 4.26
C LEU A 71 -8.64 -10.71 5.44
N ASP A 72 -7.34 -10.70 5.75
CA ASP A 72 -6.70 -9.74 6.64
C ASP A 72 -5.39 -9.20 6.04
N GLY A 73 -4.91 -8.06 6.53
CA GLY A 73 -3.64 -7.45 6.13
C GLY A 73 -3.75 -6.33 5.10
N GLN A 74 -4.95 -5.91 4.72
CA GLN A 74 -5.16 -5.01 3.57
C GLN A 74 -4.68 -3.59 3.84
N GLN A 75 -4.88 -3.11 5.06
CA GLN A 75 -4.39 -1.80 5.50
C GLN A 75 -2.85 -1.76 5.46
N ARG A 76 -2.21 -2.85 5.91
CA ARG A 76 -0.76 -3.04 5.86
C ARG A 76 -0.25 -3.12 4.42
N LEU A 77 -0.88 -3.93 3.57
CA LEU A 77 -0.54 -4.03 2.14
C LEU A 77 -0.69 -2.69 1.41
N THR A 78 -1.76 -1.94 1.71
CA THR A 78 -1.97 -0.59 1.14
C THR A 78 -0.88 0.39 1.59
N THR A 79 -0.50 0.34 2.87
CA THR A 79 0.60 1.20 3.37
C THR A 79 1.93 0.86 2.70
N ILE A 80 2.25 -0.42 2.56
CA ILE A 80 3.50 -0.86 1.90
C ILE A 80 3.49 -0.51 0.40
N PHE A 81 2.35 -0.64 -0.27
CA PHE A 81 2.16 -0.16 -1.64
C PHE A 81 2.52 1.34 -1.78
N LEU A 82 2.04 2.18 -0.86
CA LEU A 82 2.34 3.62 -0.86
C LEU A 82 3.81 3.91 -0.55
N LEU A 83 4.45 3.14 0.33
CA LEU A 83 5.88 3.25 0.62
C LEU A 83 6.74 2.91 -0.61
N TYR A 84 6.43 1.83 -1.33
CA TYR A 84 7.11 1.47 -2.58
C TYR A 84 6.88 2.52 -3.67
N TRP A 85 5.66 3.02 -3.83
CA TRP A 85 5.37 4.09 -4.77
C TRP A 85 6.19 5.35 -4.44
N TYR A 86 6.16 5.81 -3.19
CA TYR A 86 6.85 7.02 -2.76
C TYR A 86 8.36 6.92 -2.96
N SER A 87 8.99 5.87 -2.38
CA SER A 87 10.44 5.67 -2.49
C SER A 87 10.85 5.42 -3.93
N GLY A 88 10.07 4.67 -4.70
CA GLY A 88 10.42 4.37 -6.08
C GLY A 88 10.36 5.58 -7.00
N LYS A 89 9.36 6.46 -6.84
CA LYS A 89 9.31 7.73 -7.58
C LYS A 89 10.42 8.69 -7.15
N LYS A 90 10.73 8.76 -5.85
CA LYS A 90 11.77 9.65 -5.31
C LYS A 90 13.19 9.23 -5.65
N GLU A 91 13.45 7.92 -5.63
CA GLU A 91 14.77 7.31 -5.81
C GLU A 91 15.00 6.81 -7.26
N ASP A 92 14.07 7.13 -8.19
CA ASP A 92 14.10 6.71 -9.61
C ASP A 92 14.25 5.18 -9.80
N LYS A 93 13.43 4.41 -9.07
CA LYS A 93 13.40 2.94 -9.11
C LYS A 93 12.21 2.43 -9.93
N GLU A 94 12.37 1.24 -10.53
CA GLU A 94 11.27 0.58 -11.23
C GLU A 94 10.18 0.11 -10.25
N ILE A 95 8.94 0.54 -10.49
CA ILE A 95 7.77 0.20 -9.67
C ILE A 95 6.66 -0.49 -10.47
N ASP A 96 6.96 -0.99 -11.67
CA ASP A 96 5.96 -1.56 -12.58
C ASP A 96 5.26 -2.79 -12.01
N PHE A 97 5.93 -3.53 -11.10
CA PHE A 97 5.34 -4.62 -10.35
C PHE A 97 4.13 -4.18 -9.50
N LEU A 98 4.05 -2.92 -9.08
CA LEU A 98 2.90 -2.37 -8.34
C LEU A 98 1.60 -2.40 -9.16
N LYS A 99 1.65 -2.52 -10.50
CA LYS A 99 0.47 -2.67 -11.36
C LYS A 99 -0.36 -3.91 -11.02
N LYS A 100 0.22 -4.89 -10.31
CA LYS A 100 -0.48 -6.08 -9.81
C LYS A 100 -1.27 -5.84 -8.51
N PHE A 101 -1.18 -4.66 -7.90
CA PHE A 101 -2.00 -4.25 -6.76
C PHE A 101 -3.23 -3.45 -7.20
N THR A 102 -4.43 -3.83 -6.77
CA THR A 102 -5.67 -3.12 -7.13
C THR A 102 -6.78 -3.27 -6.08
N TYR A 103 -7.80 -2.42 -6.18
CA TYR A 103 -9.10 -2.60 -5.50
C TYR A 103 -10.09 -3.30 -6.43
N GLU A 104 -10.90 -4.21 -5.88
CA GLU A 104 -11.79 -5.05 -6.68
C GLU A 104 -13.01 -4.30 -7.24
N THR A 105 -13.77 -3.58 -6.41
CA THR A 105 -15.02 -2.92 -6.85
C THR A 105 -15.08 -1.41 -6.61
N ARG A 106 -14.09 -0.84 -5.93
CA ARG A 106 -13.96 0.62 -5.81
C ARG A 106 -13.26 1.17 -7.04
N ALA A 107 -14.05 1.47 -8.08
CA ALA A 107 -13.54 1.96 -9.36
C ALA A 107 -12.62 3.18 -9.20
N SER A 108 -13.03 4.17 -8.40
CA SER A 108 -12.22 5.34 -8.07
C SER A 108 -10.87 4.98 -7.46
N SER A 109 -10.85 4.17 -6.39
CA SER A 109 -9.60 3.77 -5.74
C SER A 109 -8.69 2.96 -6.66
N ARG A 110 -9.26 2.07 -7.49
CA ARG A 110 -8.53 1.31 -8.51
C ARG A 110 -7.89 2.22 -9.55
N GLU A 111 -8.68 3.11 -10.15
CA GLU A 111 -8.19 4.03 -11.18
C GLU A 111 -7.15 4.99 -10.62
N PHE A 112 -7.35 5.48 -9.40
CA PHE A 112 -6.38 6.31 -8.69
C PHE A 112 -5.05 5.58 -8.50
N CYS A 113 -5.05 4.34 -7.97
CA CYS A 113 -3.82 3.56 -7.81
C CYS A 113 -3.10 3.32 -9.16
N GLN A 114 -3.84 3.05 -10.23
CA GLN A 114 -3.27 2.88 -11.56
C GLN A 114 -2.61 4.16 -12.06
N LYS A 115 -3.29 5.29 -11.96
CA LYS A 115 -2.75 6.60 -12.35
C LYS A 115 -1.55 7.00 -11.50
N LEU A 116 -1.61 6.77 -10.20
CA LEU A 116 -0.52 7.06 -9.27
C LEU A 116 0.80 6.39 -9.69
N ILE A 117 0.74 5.15 -10.20
CA ILE A 117 1.91 4.42 -10.71
C ILE A 117 2.37 4.96 -12.08
N GLN A 118 1.42 5.12 -13.01
CA GLN A 118 1.69 5.40 -14.43
C GLN A 118 2.19 6.83 -14.67
N GLU A 119 1.71 7.79 -13.90
CA GLU A 119 1.99 9.19 -14.13
C GLU A 119 3.36 9.56 -13.55
N GLU A 120 4.05 10.49 -14.20
CA GLU A 120 5.32 11.01 -13.71
C GLU A 120 5.12 11.85 -12.45
N PHE A 121 6.04 11.72 -11.49
CA PHE A 121 5.96 12.45 -10.23
C PHE A 121 7.38 12.64 -9.69
N ASN A 122 8.05 13.71 -10.15
CA ASN A 122 9.51 13.84 -10.05
C ASN A 122 9.95 15.01 -9.15
N THR A 123 9.04 15.61 -8.39
CA THR A 123 9.37 16.75 -7.50
C THR A 123 9.01 16.44 -6.06
N PHE A 124 10.05 16.30 -5.23
CA PHE A 124 9.97 16.06 -3.79
C PHE A 124 10.81 17.11 -3.08
N GLU A 125 10.20 18.23 -2.69
CA GLU A 125 10.81 19.28 -1.87
C GLU A 125 10.40 19.08 -0.41
N ASP A 126 11.28 19.37 0.54
CA ASP A 126 11.03 19.10 1.97
C ASP A 126 9.79 19.78 2.55
N SER A 127 9.38 20.93 2.00
CA SER A 127 8.19 21.65 2.43
C SER A 127 6.90 21.20 1.74
N ASP A 128 6.97 20.17 0.89
CA ASP A 128 5.84 19.77 0.08
C ASP A 128 4.72 19.15 0.90
N LYS A 129 3.51 19.43 0.43
CA LYS A 129 2.34 18.61 0.69
C LYS A 129 2.03 17.84 -0.58
N LEU A 130 2.58 16.63 -0.69
CA LEU A 130 2.49 15.82 -1.90
C LEU A 130 1.03 15.54 -2.30
N SER A 131 0.12 15.44 -1.34
CA SER A 131 -1.30 15.30 -1.63
C SER A 131 -1.86 16.46 -2.46
N GLU A 132 -1.45 17.70 -2.21
CA GLU A 132 -1.88 18.87 -2.99
C GLU A 132 -1.26 18.84 -4.39
N LYS A 133 0.00 18.42 -4.52
CA LYS A 133 0.64 18.22 -5.84
C LYS A 133 -0.10 17.17 -6.67
N ILE A 134 -0.47 16.04 -6.05
CA ILE A 134 -1.28 15.00 -6.69
C ILE A 134 -2.64 15.58 -7.11
N LYS A 135 -3.35 16.28 -6.22
CA LYS A 135 -4.66 16.87 -6.52
C LYS A 135 -4.61 17.92 -7.64
N ASN A 136 -3.51 18.64 -7.77
CA ASN A 136 -3.31 19.65 -8.81
C ASN A 136 -2.81 19.07 -10.15
N SER A 137 -2.56 17.76 -10.22
CA SER A 137 -2.12 17.11 -11.45
C SER A 137 -3.27 16.96 -12.45
N SER A 138 -2.98 17.08 -13.75
CA SER A 138 -4.00 17.03 -14.82
C SER A 138 -4.76 15.69 -14.90
N TRP A 139 -4.17 14.62 -14.39
CA TRP A 139 -4.77 13.28 -14.36
C TRP A 139 -5.67 13.05 -13.14
N PHE A 140 -5.64 13.94 -12.14
CA PHE A 140 -6.44 13.78 -10.93
C PHE A 140 -7.89 14.17 -11.18
N LEU A 141 -8.82 13.24 -10.93
CA LEU A 141 -10.24 13.48 -11.14
C LEU A 141 -10.88 14.10 -9.91
N TYR A 142 -11.62 15.20 -10.08
CA TYR A 142 -12.24 15.94 -8.96
C TYR A 142 -13.08 15.06 -8.02
N PHE A 143 -13.83 14.10 -8.56
CA PHE A 143 -14.69 13.24 -7.74
C PHE A 143 -13.91 12.25 -6.84
N TRP A 144 -12.61 12.02 -7.11
CA TRP A 144 -11.76 11.23 -6.23
C TRP A 144 -11.53 11.89 -4.87
N ASP A 145 -11.68 13.22 -4.77
CA ASP A 145 -11.63 13.90 -3.49
C ASP A 145 -12.77 13.46 -2.55
N ASN A 146 -13.84 12.85 -3.07
CA ASN A 146 -14.92 12.30 -2.26
C ASN A 146 -14.73 10.83 -1.87
N ASP A 147 -13.71 10.14 -2.41
CA ASP A 147 -13.44 8.76 -2.05
C ASP A 147 -12.66 8.71 -0.71
N PRO A 148 -13.21 8.07 0.34
CA PRO A 148 -12.57 8.01 1.65
C PRO A 148 -11.25 7.23 1.65
N THR A 149 -11.09 6.26 0.74
CA THR A 149 -9.83 5.51 0.57
C THR A 149 -8.77 6.40 -0.06
N ILE A 150 -9.11 7.14 -1.12
CA ILE A 150 -8.16 8.06 -1.77
C ILE A 150 -7.74 9.17 -0.80
N LYS A 151 -8.69 9.78 -0.08
CA LYS A 151 -8.40 10.74 0.99
C LYS A 151 -7.40 10.19 2.01
N SER A 152 -7.57 8.93 2.40
CA SER A 152 -6.70 8.26 3.36
C SER A 152 -5.32 7.92 2.77
N MET A 153 -5.24 7.57 1.48
CA MET A 153 -3.96 7.38 0.79
C MET A 153 -3.18 8.69 0.71
N LEU A 154 -3.84 9.79 0.35
CA LEU A 154 -3.23 11.11 0.27
C LEU A 154 -2.67 11.58 1.62
N ALA A 155 -3.42 11.39 2.71
CA ALA A 155 -2.91 11.70 4.06
C ALA A 155 -1.75 10.78 4.48
N MET A 156 -1.77 9.49 4.11
CA MET A 156 -0.64 8.60 4.34
C MET A 156 0.60 9.02 3.54
N ILE A 157 0.43 9.43 2.28
CA ILE A 157 1.53 9.91 1.43
C ILE A 157 2.21 11.13 2.06
N ASP A 158 1.43 12.09 2.57
CA ASP A 158 1.99 13.27 3.25
C ASP A 158 2.81 12.87 4.50
N ASP A 159 2.32 11.94 5.31
CA ASP A 159 3.02 11.49 6.51
C ASP A 159 4.24 10.60 6.21
N ILE A 160 4.21 9.83 5.11
CA ILE A 160 5.39 9.15 4.57
C ILE A 160 6.42 10.20 4.16
N HIS A 161 6.04 11.22 3.40
CA HIS A 161 6.95 12.26 2.97
C HIS A 161 7.60 12.97 4.15
N LYS A 162 6.80 13.40 5.12
CA LYS A 162 7.26 14.06 6.35
C LYS A 162 8.30 13.25 7.13
N LYS A 163 8.20 11.92 7.14
CA LYS A 163 9.08 11.04 7.93
C LYS A 163 10.29 10.51 7.14
N PHE A 164 10.14 10.30 5.85
CA PHE A 164 11.12 9.58 5.02
C PHE A 164 11.75 10.45 3.91
N ASN A 165 11.49 11.77 3.85
CA ASN A 165 12.08 12.67 2.84
C ASN A 165 13.61 12.65 2.79
N ASN A 166 14.28 12.44 3.92
CA ASN A 166 15.74 12.42 4.00
C ASN A 166 16.34 11.02 3.90
N GLU A 167 15.52 10.00 3.66
CA GLU A 167 15.94 8.59 3.66
C GLU A 167 15.91 8.02 2.23
N GLU A 168 16.87 7.15 1.95
CA GLU A 168 16.83 6.19 0.83
C GLU A 168 16.52 4.80 1.41
N PHE A 169 15.38 4.25 1.00
CA PHE A 169 14.81 3.07 1.64
C PHE A 169 14.06 2.12 0.72
N PHE A 170 14.01 2.37 -0.60
CA PHE A 170 13.30 1.50 -1.54
C PHE A 170 13.71 0.03 -1.41
N ASP A 171 15.02 -0.24 -1.51
CA ASP A 171 15.56 -1.61 -1.42
C ASP A 171 15.40 -2.20 -0.01
N LYS A 172 15.33 -1.35 1.02
CA LYS A 172 15.16 -1.77 2.42
C LYS A 172 13.72 -2.20 2.73
N LEU A 173 12.73 -1.87 1.90
CA LEU A 173 11.34 -2.31 2.10
C LEU A 173 11.19 -3.85 2.07
N GLU A 174 12.17 -4.58 1.52
CA GLU A 174 12.22 -6.04 1.58
C GLU A 174 12.44 -6.58 3.01
N LEU A 175 12.91 -5.75 3.95
CA LEU A 175 13.03 -6.07 5.39
C LEU A 175 11.67 -6.12 6.10
N LEU A 176 10.61 -5.61 5.47
CA LEU A 176 9.24 -5.71 5.98
C LEU A 176 8.69 -7.10 5.65
N LYS A 177 8.81 -8.02 6.60
CA LYS A 177 8.40 -9.42 6.46
C LYS A 177 7.02 -9.67 7.09
N PHE A 178 6.30 -10.65 6.60
CA PHE A 178 5.08 -11.16 7.24
C PHE A 178 4.95 -12.66 7.03
N HIS A 179 4.17 -13.28 7.92
CA HIS A 179 3.72 -14.65 7.77
C HIS A 179 2.56 -14.69 6.79
N PHE A 180 2.83 -15.17 5.58
CA PHE A 180 1.81 -15.39 4.56
C PHE A 180 1.14 -16.75 4.75
N ILE A 181 -0.19 -16.72 4.80
CA ILE A 181 -1.02 -17.93 4.96
C ILE A 181 -2.01 -17.98 3.79
N LYS A 182 -1.82 -18.98 2.92
CA LYS A 182 -2.79 -19.35 1.90
C LYS A 182 -3.91 -20.16 2.55
N LEU A 183 -5.14 -19.71 2.36
CA LEU A 183 -6.32 -20.45 2.79
C LEU A 183 -6.81 -21.35 1.65
N GLU A 184 -6.37 -22.61 1.67
CA GLU A 184 -6.91 -23.66 0.81
C GLU A 184 -8.33 -24.04 1.29
N ASN A 185 -9.28 -24.19 0.36
CA ASN A 185 -10.68 -24.59 0.61
C ASN A 185 -11.62 -23.58 1.31
N PHE A 186 -11.32 -22.29 1.33
CA PHE A 186 -12.37 -21.30 1.59
C PHE A 186 -13.18 -21.08 0.30
N ASN A 187 -14.22 -21.89 0.12
CA ASN A 187 -15.32 -21.57 -0.78
C ASN A 187 -15.96 -20.27 -0.28
N LEU A 188 -15.47 -19.12 -0.75
CA LEU A 188 -16.16 -17.84 -0.66
C LEU A 188 -17.35 -17.77 -1.64
N ASP A 189 -17.67 -18.88 -2.33
CA ASP A 189 -18.69 -18.91 -3.37
C ASP A 189 -20.13 -18.77 -2.84
N ASP A 190 -20.41 -18.82 -1.53
CA ASP A 190 -21.81 -18.86 -1.05
C ASP A 190 -22.32 -17.82 -0.03
N ASP A 191 -21.52 -17.01 0.67
CA ASP A 191 -22.09 -16.26 1.83
C ASP A 191 -21.67 -14.79 2.04
N LEU A 192 -21.14 -14.10 1.03
CA LEU A 192 -20.72 -12.69 1.19
C LEU A 192 -21.18 -11.73 0.08
N TYR A 193 -22.35 -12.01 -0.51
CA TYR A 193 -23.10 -11.08 -1.37
C TYR A 193 -24.47 -10.72 -0.80
#